data_AF-A0AAE1AKN6-F1
#
_entry.id   AF-A0AAE1AKN6-F1
#
_cell.length_a   1.000
_cell.length_b   1.000
_cell.length_c   1.000
_cell.angle_alpha   90.00
_cell.angle_beta   90.00
_cell.angle_gamma   90.00
#
_symmetry.space_group_name_H-M   'P 1'
#
loop_
_entity.id
_entity.type
_entity.pdbx_description
1 polymer ?
#
loop_
_entity_poly.entity_id
_entity_poly.type
_entity_poly.pdbx_seq_one_letter_code
_entity_poly.pdbx_strand_id
1 'polypeptide(L)'
;MQTIRLAKFQSQLARQLVTLKAPVGRPRLSTSPNPNAVFHWKAQPKDFHLDRMHHLPQWTATCEPCKGQGCSSPTFVMCCKCEDYLCFNKKRSYFARVHFT
;
A
#
# COMPACT_ATOMS: atom_id res chain seq x y z
N MET A 1 -21.46 37.01 -28.41
CA MET A 1 -20.76 35.80 -27.94
C MET A 1 -19.27 36.09 -27.91
N GLN A 2 -18.68 36.33 -26.75
CA GLN A 2 -17.24 36.63 -26.64
C GLN A 2 -16.45 35.32 -26.59
N THR A 3 -15.48 35.16 -27.49
CA THR A 3 -14.58 34.00 -27.51
C THR A 3 -13.42 34.24 -26.54
N ILE A 4 -13.35 33.45 -25.48
CA ILE A 4 -12.27 33.52 -24.50
C ILE A 4 -11.15 32.59 -24.93
N ARG A 5 -9.90 33.07 -24.93
CA ARG A 5 -8.73 32.21 -25.16
C ARG A 5 -8.66 31.11 -24.10
N LEU A 6 -8.39 29.88 -24.51
CA LEU A 6 -8.37 28.71 -23.63
C LEU A 6 -7.51 28.90 -22.37
N ALA A 7 -6.32 29.50 -22.52
CA ALA A 7 -5.43 29.78 -21.39
C ALA A 7 -6.07 30.70 -20.33
N LYS A 8 -6.85 31.70 -20.77
CA LYS A 8 -7.55 32.61 -19.87
C LYS A 8 -8.67 31.88 -19.13
N PHE A 9 -9.45 31.06 -19.84
CA PHE A 9 -10.48 30.22 -19.25
C PHE A 9 -9.91 29.25 -18.20
N GLN A 10 -8.84 28.53 -18.53
CA GLN A 10 -8.17 27.60 -17.60
C GLN A 10 -7.67 28.31 -16.34
N SER A 11 -7.07 29.49 -16.49
CA SER A 11 -6.58 30.27 -15.34
C SER A 11 -7.72 30.75 -14.42
N GLN A 12 -8.87 31.11 -14.99
CA GLN A 12 -10.05 31.52 -14.23
C GLN A 12 -10.66 30.32 -13.50
N LEU A 13 -10.81 29.19 -14.18
CA LEU A 13 -11.32 27.95 -13.60
C LEU A 13 -10.44 27.47 -12.43
N ALA A 14 -9.12 27.46 -12.60
CA ALA A 14 -8.19 27.04 -11.56
C ALA A 14 -8.33 27.89 -10.29
N ARG A 15 -8.49 29.22 -10.42
CA ARG A 15 -8.70 30.12 -9.27
C ARG A 15 -9.99 29.79 -8.52
N GLN A 16 -11.09 29.55 -9.24
CA GLN A 16 -12.37 29.18 -8.63
C GLN A 16 -12.29 27.82 -7.92
N LEU A 17 -11.60 26.85 -8.50
CA LEU A 17 -11.43 25.53 -7.89
C LEU A 17 -10.56 25.58 -6.63
N VAL A 18 -9.54 26.44 -6.59
CA VAL A 18 -8.71 26.65 -5.38
C VAL A 18 -9.53 27.21 -4.23
N THR A 19 -10.49 28.12 -4.50
CA THR A 19 -11.38 28.64 -3.45
C THR A 19 -12.38 27.62 -2.92
N LEU A 20 -12.78 26.64 -3.74
CA LEU A 20 -13.74 25.60 -3.37
C LEU A 20 -13.09 24.37 -2.72
N LYS A 21 -11.78 24.19 -2.90
CA LYS A 21 -11.04 23.08 -2.29
C LYS A 21 -10.85 23.35 -0.80
N ALA A 22 -11.62 22.65 0.04
CA ALA A 22 -11.44 22.67 1.49
C ALA A 22 -9.97 22.39 1.86
N PRO A 23 -9.42 23.04 2.90
CA PRO A 23 -8.02 22.88 3.30
C PRO A 23 -7.83 21.54 4.00
N VAL A 24 -7.87 20.44 3.26
CA VAL A 24 -7.49 19.13 3.77
C VAL A 24 -5.96 19.04 3.68
N GLY A 25 -5.30 19.21 4.83
CA GLY A 25 -3.88 18.89 5.01
C GLY A 25 -2.85 19.88 4.47
N ARG A 26 -3.21 21.10 4.03
CA ARG A 26 -2.20 22.11 3.65
C ARG A 26 -1.62 22.76 4.93
N PRO A 27 -0.31 22.64 5.21
CA PRO A 27 0.30 23.32 6.34
C PRO A 27 0.10 24.83 6.19
N ARG A 28 -0.36 25.50 7.26
CA ARG A 28 -0.45 26.96 7.29
C ARG A 28 0.96 27.54 7.25
N LEU A 29 1.13 28.70 6.61
CA LEU A 29 2.43 29.35 6.31
C LEU A 29 3.42 29.51 7.48
N SER A 30 3.01 29.29 8.74
CA SER A 30 3.89 29.39 9.92
C SER A 30 4.79 28.17 10.14
N THR A 31 4.60 27.08 9.39
CA THR A 31 5.47 25.91 9.49
C THR A 31 6.13 25.71 8.12
N SER A 32 7.22 26.42 7.89
CA SER A 32 8.14 26.05 6.80
C SER A 32 8.53 24.59 7.02
N PRO A 33 8.28 23.67 6.07
CA PRO A 33 8.79 22.33 6.19
C PRO A 33 10.31 22.44 6.20
N ASN A 34 10.93 22.07 7.32
CA ASN A 34 12.38 21.98 7.38
C ASN A 34 12.81 20.99 6.28
N PRO A 35 13.59 21.41 5.26
CA PRO A 35 14.02 20.51 4.19
C PRO A 35 14.90 19.36 4.71
N ASN A 36 15.43 19.48 5.93
CA ASN A 36 16.18 18.45 6.64
C ASN A 36 15.36 17.70 7.70
N ALA A 37 14.03 17.86 7.73
CA ALA A 37 13.18 17.00 8.55
C ALA A 37 13.21 15.59 7.96
N VAL A 38 14.10 14.75 8.48
CA VAL A 38 14.06 13.32 8.25
C VAL A 38 12.75 12.83 8.85
N PHE A 39 11.76 12.59 7.99
CA PHE A 39 10.55 11.86 8.36
C PHE A 39 10.99 10.44 8.74
N HIS A 40 11.34 10.26 10.01
CA HIS A 40 11.37 8.94 10.61
C HIS A 40 9.92 8.47 10.67
N TRP A 41 9.45 7.88 9.58
CA TRP A 41 8.35 6.95 9.65
C TRP A 41 8.82 5.87 10.63
N LYS A 42 8.42 5.98 11.90
CA LYS A 42 8.43 4.78 12.74
C LYS A 42 7.47 3.86 12.01
N ALA A 43 8.01 2.81 11.40
CA ALA A 43 7.23 1.68 10.96
C ALA A 43 6.36 1.31 12.16
N GLN A 44 5.10 1.74 12.17
CA GLN A 44 4.12 1.11 13.04
C GLN A 44 4.26 -0.38 12.72
N PRO A 45 4.37 -1.28 13.72
CA PRO A 45 4.32 -2.69 13.43
C PRO A 45 3.07 -2.88 12.59
N LYS A 46 3.27 -3.26 11.33
CA LYS A 46 2.17 -3.43 10.38
C LYS A 46 1.31 -4.49 11.04
N ASP A 47 0.13 -4.12 11.53
CA ASP A 47 -0.83 -5.06 12.11
C ASP A 47 -1.36 -5.92 10.97
N PHE A 48 -0.52 -6.82 10.46
CA PHE A 48 -0.77 -7.75 9.36
C PHE A 48 -1.96 -8.66 9.68
N HIS A 49 -2.24 -8.87 10.97
CA HIS A 49 -3.27 -9.78 11.46
C HIS A 49 -4.71 -9.28 11.25
N LEU A 50 -4.94 -7.98 11.04
CA LEU A 50 -6.30 -7.42 10.90
C LEU A 50 -6.80 -7.37 9.45
N ASP A 51 -5.92 -7.49 8.49
CA ASP A 51 -6.25 -7.26 7.09
C ASP A 51 -6.48 -8.61 6.39
N ARG A 52 -7.68 -9.15 6.61
CA ARG A 52 -8.14 -10.46 6.15
C ARG A 52 -8.42 -10.56 4.65
N MET A 53 -8.28 -9.47 3.88
CA MET A 53 -8.71 -9.42 2.47
C MET A 53 -7.57 -9.19 1.46
N HIS A 54 -6.33 -9.02 1.90
CA HIS A 54 -5.20 -8.72 1.01
C HIS A 54 -4.08 -9.79 0.99
N HIS A 55 -4.31 -10.98 1.54
CA HIS A 55 -3.33 -12.08 1.51
C HIS A 55 -3.63 -13.06 0.37
N LEU A 56 -3.20 -12.71 -0.84
CA LEU A 56 -3.33 -13.56 -2.02
C LEU A 56 -2.07 -14.42 -2.24
N PRO A 57 -2.23 -15.68 -2.66
CA PRO A 57 -1.10 -16.51 -3.07
C PRO A 57 -0.59 -16.05 -4.44
N GLN A 58 0.72 -15.88 -4.54
CA GLN A 58 1.45 -15.58 -5.76
C GLN A 58 2.42 -16.71 -6.06
N TRP A 59 2.39 -17.16 -7.32
CA TRP A 59 3.37 -18.12 -7.82
C TRP A 59 4.65 -17.38 -8.21
N THR A 60 5.76 -17.81 -7.64
CA THR A 60 7.10 -17.28 -7.90
C THR A 60 7.92 -18.25 -8.75
N ALA A 61 8.91 -17.73 -9.48
CA ALA A 61 9.86 -18.57 -10.21
C ALA A 61 10.87 -19.26 -9.28
N THR A 62 11.11 -18.68 -8.10
CA THR A 62 12.00 -19.18 -7.05
C THR A 62 11.28 -20.15 -6.13
N CYS A 63 12.01 -21.19 -5.75
CA CYS A 63 11.57 -22.21 -4.80
C CYS A 63 12.25 -21.98 -3.45
N GLU A 64 11.47 -21.73 -2.41
CA GLU A 64 11.98 -21.47 -1.07
C GLU A 64 11.35 -22.45 -0.06
N PRO A 65 11.99 -22.70 1.09
CA PRO A 65 11.39 -23.52 2.13
C PRO A 65 10.18 -22.81 2.75
N CYS A 66 9.14 -23.58 3.07
CA CYS A 66 7.98 -23.06 3.78
C CYS A 66 8.37 -22.50 5.15
N LYS A 67 7.98 -21.27 5.47
CA LYS A 67 8.21 -20.63 6.78
C LYS A 67 7.26 -21.12 7.90
N GLY A 68 6.43 -22.11 7.62
CA GLY A 68 5.52 -22.68 8.59
C GLY A 68 6.25 -23.40 9.71
N GLN A 69 5.91 -23.14 10.98
CA GLN A 69 6.52 -23.83 12.13
C GLN A 69 6.46 -25.35 11.97
N GLY A 70 7.62 -26.02 11.91
CA GLY A 70 7.71 -27.48 11.73
C GLY A 70 7.39 -27.96 10.30
N CYS A 71 7.53 -27.09 9.30
CA CYS A 71 7.41 -27.41 7.89
C CYS A 71 8.72 -27.07 7.18
N SER A 72 9.26 -28.03 6.42
CA SER A 72 10.46 -27.82 5.59
C SER A 72 10.19 -28.15 4.13
N SER A 73 8.92 -28.18 3.73
CA SER A 73 8.56 -28.48 2.34
C SER A 73 8.94 -27.31 1.44
N PRO A 74 9.58 -27.56 0.28
CA PRO A 74 9.81 -26.51 -0.72
C PRO A 74 8.47 -26.00 -1.27
N THR A 75 8.40 -24.70 -1.59
CA THR A 75 7.21 -24.08 -2.17
C THR A 75 7.57 -22.94 -3.13
N PHE A 76 6.77 -22.82 -4.18
CA PHE A 76 6.78 -21.71 -5.14
C PHE A 76 5.67 -20.70 -4.85
N VAL A 77 4.99 -20.84 -3.70
CA VAL A 77 3.85 -20.00 -3.34
C VAL A 77 4.28 -19.05 -2.23
N MET A 78 4.17 -17.76 -2.54
CA MET A 78 4.45 -16.65 -1.64
C MET A 78 3.19 -15.81 -1.44
N CYS A 79 3.01 -15.21 -0.26
CA CYS A 79 1.94 -14.22 -0.07
C CYS A 79 2.33 -12.86 -0.69
N CYS A 80 1.47 -12.27 -1.54
CA CYS A 80 1.72 -10.94 -2.13
C CYS A 80 1.96 -9.83 -1.09
N LYS A 81 1.45 -10.01 0.13
CA LYS A 81 1.44 -8.98 1.16
C LYS A 81 2.46 -9.23 2.27
N CYS A 82 2.63 -10.48 2.71
CA CYS A 82 3.61 -10.83 3.74
C CYS A 82 4.99 -11.14 3.18
N GLU A 83 5.10 -11.44 1.88
CA GLU A 83 6.35 -11.92 1.26
C GLU A 83 6.90 -13.20 1.92
N ASP A 84 6.00 -13.96 2.56
CA ASP A 84 6.29 -15.23 3.19
C ASP A 84 5.97 -16.38 2.24
N TYR A 85 6.94 -17.30 2.11
CA TYR A 85 6.77 -18.55 1.38
C TYR A 85 6.04 -19.56 2.25
N LEU A 86 4.82 -19.92 1.85
CA LEU A 86 3.94 -20.81 2.62
C LEU A 86 3.39 -21.89 1.71
N CYS A 87 3.48 -23.14 2.15
CA CYS A 87 3.00 -24.25 1.33
C CYS A 87 1.48 -24.19 1.16
N PHE A 88 1.05 -24.46 -0.08
CA PHE A 88 -0.35 -24.50 -0.51
C PHE A 88 -0.66 -25.87 -1.10
N ASN A 89 -0.77 -26.91 -0.25
CA ASN A 89 -1.06 -28.28 -0.68
C ASN A 89 -2.46 -28.73 -0.23
N LYS A 90 -3.07 -29.66 -0.96
CA LYS A 90 -4.40 -30.23 -0.64
C LYS A 90 -4.47 -30.86 0.76
N LYS A 91 -3.40 -31.53 1.20
CA LYS A 91 -3.35 -32.23 2.52
C LYS A 91 -3.03 -31.28 3.69
N ARG A 92 -2.27 -30.21 3.43
CA ARG A 92 -1.79 -29.26 4.45
C ARG A 92 -1.45 -27.95 3.78
N SER A 93 -2.14 -26.88 4.13
CA SER A 93 -1.89 -25.52 3.63
C SER A 93 -1.58 -24.60 4.80
N TYR A 94 -0.31 -24.22 4.93
CA TYR A 94 0.09 -23.21 5.92
C TYR A 94 -0.44 -21.84 5.53
N PHE A 95 -0.51 -21.57 4.23
CA PHE A 95 -1.08 -20.35 3.69
C PHE A 95 -2.52 -20.16 4.19
N ALA A 96 -3.37 -21.18 4.04
CA ALA A 96 -4.75 -21.12 4.50
C ALA A 96 -4.85 -20.94 6.02
N ARG A 97 -3.97 -21.62 6.77
CA ARG A 97 -3.97 -21.53 8.23
C ARG A 97 -3.62 -20.14 8.75
N VAL A 98 -2.68 -19.44 8.10
CA VAL A 98 -2.21 -18.11 8.51
C VAL A 98 -3.13 -16.99 7.98
N HIS A 99 -3.77 -17.19 6.83
CA HIS A 99 -4.49 -16.11 6.12
C HIS A 99 -6.01 -16.26 6.04
N PHE A 100 -6.59 -17.45 6.29
CA PHE A 100 -8.05 -17.68 6.20
C PHE A 100 -8.71 -18.07 7.53
N THR A 101 -8.03 -17.86 8.66
CA THR A 101 -8.59 -17.97 10.02
C THR A 101 -9.07 -16.62 10.54
#